data_AF-A0A414WPZ7-F1
#
_entry.id   AF-A0A414WPZ7-F1
#
_cell.length_a   1.000
_cell.length_b   1.000
_cell.length_c   1.000
_cell.angle_alpha   90.00
_cell.angle_beta   90.00
_cell.angle_gamma   90.00
#
_symmetry.space_group_name_H-M   'P 1'
#
loop_
_entity.id
_entity.type
_entity.pdbx_description
1 polymer ?
#
loop_
_entity_poly.entity_id
_entity_poly.type
_entity_poly.pdbx_seq_one_letter_code
_entity_poly.pdbx_strand_id
1 'polypeptide(L)'
;MTDKEKLNSILRLRLFYSTEKELSDLVGYNLKGNHFSRFKDFQCDAYFSKFAEECQEYTQGKVNLAWLLYQYEATSKFFKKYIEKTRHEANKRFIPYLLNYIYNSKTLDDGVQHSKDIILCERYDTYNTEGEMNVGILILMTYGLIPTFKNKTNQDISDIIGDFQKAYDILSEIAKANQTGASTIYKEMLCLKEMRKLIKEERAGDKFINRLLLIHITNDVVNRVFALKKPAKLRQYSKEIVPMDFELTRLWRCEDEPDNIVWEFVPLNIDAYYLYRNEIDYQAKKIKYTKYQLIFKNIGYKDFCYTVIMRPAFNWHNILKREQSDDSISFDYTDIEYEDDKRIVKKLTFTQESPLSEKPMDLKPVNKKDVLGYYTTYLDHEGVAHDFEDEDCQSQYEVRMDTMEVAVSDTAILFKGDDCIYKLNKFDEEGNETIEGISSLSHTDNFIYAELDDEGTEHQFLCLDSINQNIDIETLLNQPYFRKITNINDIF
;
A
#
# COMPACT_ATOMS: atom_id res chain seq x y z
N MET A 1 1.56 31.70 -10.42
CA MET A 1 0.87 32.15 -9.18
C MET A 1 1.92 32.74 -8.25
N THR A 2 1.79 33.99 -7.83
CA THR A 2 2.68 34.64 -6.84
C THR A 2 2.48 34.03 -5.45
N ASP A 3 3.45 34.12 -4.53
CA ASP A 3 3.29 33.55 -3.18
C ASP A 3 2.14 34.17 -2.40
N LYS A 4 1.89 35.44 -2.66
CA LYS A 4 0.71 36.16 -2.19
C LYS A 4 -0.61 35.53 -2.64
N GLU A 5 -0.71 35.14 -3.91
CA GLU A 5 -1.87 34.40 -4.41
C GLU A 5 -1.97 33.01 -3.78
N LYS A 6 -0.84 32.30 -3.64
CA LYS A 6 -0.78 30.98 -3.00
C LYS A 6 -1.27 31.04 -1.55
N LEU A 7 -0.78 31.99 -0.75
CA LEU A 7 -1.21 32.21 0.64
C LEU A 7 -2.69 32.55 0.76
N ASN A 8 -3.20 33.37 -0.14
CA ASN A 8 -4.63 33.68 -0.17
C ASN A 8 -5.47 32.45 -0.54
N SER A 9 -4.97 31.57 -1.39
CA SER A 9 -5.62 30.29 -1.69
C SER A 9 -5.59 29.36 -0.49
N ILE A 10 -4.45 29.23 0.21
CA ILE A 10 -4.32 28.45 1.46
C ILE A 10 -5.36 28.93 2.49
N LEU A 11 -5.44 30.24 2.71
CA LEU A 11 -6.43 30.85 3.60
C LEU A 11 -7.85 30.47 3.14
N ARG A 12 -8.23 30.77 1.89
CA ARG A 12 -9.61 30.54 1.39
C ARG A 12 -10.04 29.08 1.44
N LEU A 13 -9.11 28.17 1.17
CA LEU A 13 -9.38 26.74 1.13
C LEU A 13 -9.38 26.11 2.53
N ARG A 14 -8.90 26.82 3.57
CA ARG A 14 -8.74 26.28 4.93
C ARG A 14 -7.89 25.01 4.93
N LEU A 15 -6.77 25.03 4.20
CA LEU A 15 -5.95 23.82 4.01
C LEU A 15 -5.32 23.31 5.32
N PHE A 16 -4.76 24.22 6.12
CA PHE A 16 -4.03 23.89 7.35
C PHE A 16 -4.86 24.08 8.62
N TYR A 17 -5.84 24.99 8.58
CA TYR A 17 -6.63 25.39 9.76
C TYR A 17 -8.09 25.48 9.41
N SER A 18 -8.95 25.07 10.34
CA SER A 18 -10.40 25.01 10.15
C SER A 18 -11.04 26.38 10.01
N THR A 19 -10.48 27.42 10.64
CA THR A 19 -11.06 28.76 10.64
C THR A 19 -10.09 29.85 10.20
N GLU A 20 -10.63 30.95 9.70
CA GLU A 20 -9.84 32.17 9.44
C GLU A 20 -9.13 32.69 10.68
N LYS A 21 -9.80 32.54 11.83
CA LYS A 21 -9.33 33.06 13.10
C LYS A 21 -8.07 32.33 13.53
N GLU A 22 -8.06 30.99 13.45
CA GLU A 22 -6.88 30.18 13.78
C GLU A 22 -5.66 30.59 12.93
N LEU A 23 -5.87 30.81 11.64
CA LEU A 23 -4.78 31.27 10.77
C LEU A 23 -4.36 32.72 11.07
N SER A 24 -5.30 33.60 11.38
CA SER A 24 -5.03 34.98 11.78
C SER A 24 -4.22 35.04 13.08
N ASP A 25 -4.56 34.19 14.05
CA ASP A 25 -3.91 34.09 15.34
C ASP A 25 -2.45 33.58 15.17
N LEU A 26 -2.22 32.60 14.29
CA LEU A 26 -0.88 32.11 13.96
C LEU A 26 0.01 33.18 13.31
N VAL A 27 -0.56 33.92 12.36
CA VAL A 27 0.16 34.97 11.61
C VAL A 27 0.35 36.23 12.47
N GLY A 28 -0.40 36.37 13.57
CA GLY A 28 -0.40 37.56 14.43
C GLY A 28 -1.06 38.77 13.77
N TYR A 29 -1.91 38.55 12.77
CA TYR A 29 -2.57 39.60 11.99
C TYR A 29 -4.00 39.21 11.64
N ASN A 30 -4.93 40.16 11.76
CA ASN A 30 -6.32 39.93 11.42
C ASN A 30 -6.50 39.82 9.90
N LEU A 31 -6.67 38.60 9.40
CA LEU A 31 -6.85 38.32 7.97
C LEU A 31 -8.30 38.58 7.48
N LYS A 32 -9.21 38.99 8.37
CA LYS A 32 -10.63 39.24 8.07
C LYS A 32 -10.83 40.36 7.07
N GLY A 33 -11.22 40.00 5.85
CA GLY A 33 -11.33 40.93 4.71
C GLY A 33 -9.99 41.53 4.27
N ASN A 34 -8.90 41.25 4.98
CA ASN A 34 -7.54 41.70 4.76
C ASN A 34 -6.68 40.47 4.47
N HIS A 35 -6.81 39.98 3.24
CA HIS A 35 -5.93 39.00 2.62
C HIS A 35 -4.43 39.33 2.86
N PHE A 36 -3.53 38.42 2.47
CA PHE A 36 -2.09 38.70 2.39
C PHE A 36 -1.73 39.85 1.42
N SER A 37 -2.74 40.56 0.88
CA SER A 37 -2.66 41.78 0.07
C SER A 37 -1.79 42.88 0.66
N ARG A 38 -1.73 43.00 1.99
CA ARG A 38 -1.02 44.08 2.71
C ARG A 38 0.41 43.74 3.11
N PHE A 39 0.82 42.48 2.95
CA PHE A 39 2.15 42.02 3.29
C PHE A 39 3.13 42.33 2.16
N LYS A 40 4.39 42.61 2.52
CA LYS A 40 5.49 42.75 1.57
C LYS A 40 5.86 41.38 1.00
N ASP A 41 6.49 41.36 -0.17
CA ASP A 41 6.78 40.10 -0.88
C ASP A 41 7.65 39.15 -0.06
N PHE A 42 8.69 39.65 0.63
CA PHE A 42 9.54 38.81 1.50
C PHE A 42 8.77 38.18 2.66
N GLN A 43 7.71 38.83 3.16
CA GLN A 43 6.88 38.27 4.23
C GLN A 43 6.01 37.16 3.67
N CYS A 44 5.44 37.36 2.47
CA CYS A 44 4.67 36.34 1.79
C CYS A 44 5.52 35.10 1.48
N ASP A 45 6.76 35.31 1.03
CA ASP A 45 7.73 34.23 0.81
C ASP A 45 7.98 33.44 2.11
N ALA A 46 8.35 34.13 3.20
CA ALA A 46 8.60 33.49 4.49
C ALA A 46 7.39 32.70 5.03
N TYR A 47 6.16 33.25 4.95
CA TYR A 47 4.96 32.50 5.35
C TYR A 47 4.72 31.30 4.44
N PHE A 48 4.93 31.42 3.13
CA PHE A 48 4.72 30.31 2.20
C PHE A 48 5.74 29.20 2.43
N SER A 49 7.02 29.52 2.67
CA SER A 49 8.04 28.55 3.05
C SER A 49 7.64 27.78 4.32
N LYS A 50 7.16 28.49 5.35
CA LYS A 50 6.67 27.84 6.57
C LYS A 50 5.50 26.89 6.32
N PHE A 51 4.53 27.29 5.49
CA PHE A 51 3.46 26.37 5.10
C PHE A 51 3.96 25.18 4.28
N ALA A 52 4.99 25.37 3.46
CA ALA A 52 5.60 24.28 2.71
C ALA A 52 6.31 23.28 3.63
N GLU A 53 6.99 23.75 4.69
CA GLU A 53 7.56 22.91 5.74
C GLU A 53 6.46 22.14 6.50
N GLU A 54 5.42 22.82 6.99
CA GLU A 54 4.26 22.18 7.63
C GLU A 54 3.62 21.14 6.68
N CYS A 55 3.56 21.42 5.37
CA CYS A 55 3.05 20.49 4.37
C CYS A 55 3.91 19.23 4.26
N GLN A 56 5.24 19.38 4.29
CA GLN A 56 6.16 18.24 4.28
C GLN A 56 6.00 17.40 5.54
N GLU A 57 5.82 18.01 6.71
CA GLU A 57 5.54 17.27 7.95
C GLU A 57 4.22 16.50 7.85
N TYR A 58 3.13 17.17 7.46
CA TYR A 58 1.80 16.55 7.34
C TYR A 58 1.69 15.46 6.27
N THR A 59 2.62 15.41 5.32
CA THR A 59 2.53 14.49 4.18
C THR A 59 3.77 13.60 4.03
N GLN A 60 4.64 13.56 5.06
CA GLN A 60 5.90 12.83 5.05
C GLN A 60 6.78 13.14 3.83
N GLY A 61 6.79 14.40 3.39
CA GLY A 61 7.53 14.86 2.22
C GLY A 61 6.93 14.46 0.87
N LYS A 62 5.79 13.76 0.82
CA LYS A 62 5.19 13.27 -0.42
C LYS A 62 4.45 14.35 -1.22
N VAL A 63 4.10 15.48 -0.60
CA VAL A 63 3.34 16.55 -1.26
C VAL A 63 4.14 17.85 -1.32
N ASN A 64 4.32 18.35 -2.54
CA ASN A 64 4.78 19.71 -2.78
C ASN A 64 3.59 20.68 -2.73
N LEU A 65 3.61 21.64 -1.79
CA LEU A 65 2.50 22.57 -1.59
C LEU A 65 2.21 23.45 -2.81
N ALA A 66 3.23 23.92 -3.51
CA ALA A 66 3.04 24.76 -4.70
C ALA A 66 2.37 23.99 -5.83
N TRP A 67 2.80 22.74 -6.03
CA TRP A 67 2.19 21.84 -7.00
C TRP A 67 0.75 21.48 -6.61
N LEU A 68 0.49 21.17 -5.34
CA LEU A 68 -0.85 20.90 -4.85
C LEU A 68 -1.81 22.05 -5.15
N LEU A 69 -1.41 23.29 -4.90
CA LEU A 69 -2.24 24.47 -5.18
C LEU A 69 -2.53 24.63 -6.68
N TYR A 70 -1.54 24.35 -7.52
CA TYR A 70 -1.71 24.34 -8.97
C TYR A 70 -2.71 23.27 -9.41
N GLN A 71 -2.55 22.03 -8.92
CA GLN A 71 -3.46 20.94 -9.21
C GLN A 71 -4.88 21.22 -8.72
N TYR A 72 -5.01 21.86 -7.55
CA TYR A 72 -6.28 22.28 -6.99
C TYR A 72 -6.98 23.29 -7.91
N GLU A 73 -6.25 24.27 -8.44
CA GLU A 73 -6.80 25.26 -9.37
C GLU A 73 -7.27 24.60 -10.67
N ALA A 74 -6.44 23.75 -11.29
CA ALA A 74 -6.78 23.04 -12.52
C ALA A 74 -8.04 22.17 -12.34
N THR A 75 -8.04 21.36 -11.28
CA THR A 75 -9.16 20.48 -10.92
C THR A 75 -10.44 21.27 -10.65
N SER A 76 -10.34 22.41 -9.95
CA SER A 76 -11.49 23.29 -9.69
C SER A 76 -12.08 23.89 -10.96
N LYS A 77 -11.25 24.24 -11.96
CA LYS A 77 -11.73 24.79 -13.24
C LYS A 77 -12.54 23.73 -14.00
N PHE A 78 -12.04 22.49 -14.05
CA PHE A 78 -12.75 21.37 -14.64
C PHE A 78 -14.09 21.11 -13.93
N PHE A 79 -14.07 20.99 -12.60
CA PHE A 79 -15.27 20.76 -11.78
C PHE A 79 -16.35 21.80 -12.06
N LYS A 80 -16.01 23.10 -12.01
CA LYS A 80 -16.95 24.20 -12.29
C LYS A 80 -17.55 24.14 -13.69
N LYS A 81 -16.73 23.75 -14.67
CA LYS A 81 -17.14 23.75 -16.07
C LYS A 81 -18.07 22.59 -16.40
N TYR A 82 -17.83 21.41 -15.83
CA TYR A 82 -18.46 20.17 -16.30
C TYR A 82 -19.27 19.40 -15.25
N ILE A 83 -19.03 19.61 -13.95
CA ILE A 83 -19.62 18.79 -12.87
C ILE A 83 -20.56 19.62 -11.99
N GLU A 84 -20.19 20.84 -11.61
CA GLU A 84 -20.92 21.67 -10.63
C GLU A 84 -22.42 21.86 -10.96
N LYS A 85 -22.78 21.96 -12.24
CA LYS A 85 -24.16 22.19 -12.71
C LYS A 85 -24.95 20.91 -12.98
N THR A 86 -24.33 19.75 -12.81
CA THR A 86 -24.94 18.45 -13.07
C THR A 86 -25.57 17.92 -11.79
N ARG A 87 -26.60 17.05 -11.90
CA ARG A 87 -27.26 16.47 -10.73
C ARG A 87 -26.24 15.71 -9.87
N HIS A 88 -26.31 15.89 -8.56
CA HIS A 88 -25.37 15.32 -7.60
C HIS A 88 -25.24 13.78 -7.71
N GLU A 89 -26.34 13.08 -7.98
CA GLU A 89 -26.35 11.62 -8.21
C GLU A 89 -25.57 11.21 -9.47
N ALA A 90 -25.67 11.99 -10.55
CA ALA A 90 -24.91 11.74 -11.78
C ALA A 90 -23.42 12.02 -11.57
N ASN A 91 -23.07 13.02 -10.77
CA ASN A 91 -21.67 13.32 -10.43
C ASN A 91 -21.03 12.21 -9.59
N LYS A 92 -21.78 11.66 -8.62
CA LYS A 92 -21.33 10.51 -7.82
C LYS A 92 -21.10 9.27 -8.67
N ARG A 93 -21.96 9.03 -9.67
CA ARG A 93 -21.80 7.92 -10.61
C ARG A 93 -20.60 8.08 -11.54
N PHE A 94 -20.28 9.32 -11.92
CA PHE A 94 -19.13 9.61 -12.77
C PHE A 94 -17.80 9.20 -12.13
N ILE A 95 -17.64 9.32 -10.81
CA ILE A 95 -16.37 9.04 -10.12
C ILE A 95 -15.89 7.59 -10.33
N PRO A 96 -16.68 6.53 -10.04
CA PRO A 96 -16.29 5.16 -10.37
C PRO A 96 -15.93 4.96 -11.85
N TYR A 97 -16.65 5.62 -12.75
CA TYR A 97 -16.41 5.54 -14.19
C TYR A 97 -15.05 6.14 -14.58
N LEU A 98 -14.77 7.35 -14.09
CA LEU A 98 -13.50 8.04 -14.29
C LEU A 98 -12.32 7.23 -13.73
N LEU A 99 -12.47 6.67 -12.54
CA LEU A 99 -11.43 5.86 -11.94
C LEU A 99 -11.13 4.60 -12.77
N ASN A 100 -12.16 3.91 -13.28
CA ASN A 100 -11.93 2.77 -14.15
C ASN A 100 -11.23 3.17 -15.45
N TYR A 101 -11.65 4.29 -16.05
CA TYR A 101 -11.07 4.84 -17.26
C TYR A 101 -9.57 5.15 -17.09
N ILE A 102 -9.21 5.92 -16.06
CA ILE A 102 -7.82 6.35 -15.80
C ILE A 102 -6.90 5.16 -15.49
N TYR A 103 -7.36 4.22 -14.66
CA TYR A 103 -6.45 3.21 -14.08
C TYR A 103 -6.45 1.86 -14.79
N ASN A 104 -7.55 1.49 -15.44
CA ASN A 104 -7.71 0.19 -16.09
C ASN A 104 -7.75 0.28 -17.62
N SER A 105 -7.70 1.49 -18.20
CA SER A 105 -7.74 1.72 -19.67
C SER A 105 -8.90 1.03 -20.38
N LYS A 106 -9.98 0.75 -19.63
CA LYS A 106 -11.22 0.14 -20.12
C LYS A 106 -12.33 1.15 -19.89
N THR A 107 -13.02 1.56 -20.94
CA THR A 107 -14.40 2.06 -20.78
C THR A 107 -15.20 0.92 -20.15
N LEU A 108 -15.90 1.18 -19.04
CA LEU A 108 -16.82 0.19 -18.46
C LEU A 108 -17.84 -0.16 -19.55
N ASP A 109 -17.80 -1.40 -20.04
CA ASP A 109 -18.84 -1.95 -20.89
C ASP A 109 -19.85 -2.65 -19.98
N ASP A 110 -20.63 -1.85 -19.25
CA ASP A 110 -21.69 -2.32 -18.36
C ASP A 110 -23.02 -2.59 -19.11
N GLY A 111 -22.96 -2.65 -20.44
CA GLY A 111 -24.14 -2.85 -21.31
C GLY A 111 -25.09 -1.65 -21.34
N VAL A 112 -24.79 -0.56 -20.63
CA VAL A 112 -25.56 0.68 -20.66
C VAL A 112 -24.62 1.80 -21.07
N GLN A 113 -24.44 1.99 -22.39
CA GLN A 113 -23.66 3.10 -22.93
C GLN A 113 -24.18 4.45 -22.42
N HIS A 114 -23.58 4.97 -21.35
CA HIS A 114 -23.76 6.34 -20.91
C HIS A 114 -22.79 7.22 -21.67
N SER A 115 -23.15 7.53 -22.92
CA SER A 115 -22.39 8.41 -23.81
C SER A 115 -21.91 9.71 -23.14
N LYS A 116 -22.66 10.23 -22.15
CA LYS A 116 -22.28 11.42 -21.37
C LYS A 116 -21.08 11.23 -20.45
N ASP A 117 -20.93 10.06 -19.83
CA ASP A 117 -19.84 9.79 -18.88
C ASP A 117 -18.52 9.53 -19.65
N ILE A 118 -18.59 8.84 -20.79
CA ILE A 118 -17.48 8.69 -21.74
C ILE A 118 -16.98 10.05 -22.21
N ILE A 119 -17.89 10.91 -22.70
CA ILE A 119 -17.56 12.27 -23.13
C ILE A 119 -16.93 13.07 -21.99
N LEU A 120 -17.34 12.83 -20.74
CA LEU A 120 -16.78 13.52 -19.59
C LEU A 120 -15.37 13.02 -19.24
N CYS A 121 -15.07 11.73 -19.42
CA CYS A 121 -13.72 11.17 -19.34
C CYS A 121 -12.79 11.71 -20.44
N GLU A 122 -13.23 11.74 -21.69
CA GLU A 122 -12.45 12.33 -22.80
C GLU A 122 -12.15 13.82 -22.54
N ARG A 123 -13.12 14.54 -21.97
CA ARG A 123 -12.90 15.92 -21.53
C ARG A 123 -11.93 16.02 -20.37
N TYR A 124 -11.94 15.06 -19.45
CA TYR A 124 -10.97 15.01 -18.36
C TYR A 124 -9.56 14.92 -18.95
N ASP A 125 -9.29 13.99 -19.86
CA ASP A 125 -7.98 13.84 -20.51
C ASP A 125 -7.57 15.08 -21.29
N THR A 126 -8.51 15.70 -22.02
CA THR A 126 -8.25 16.94 -22.76
C THR A 126 -7.88 18.10 -21.83
N TYR A 127 -8.44 18.13 -20.62
CA TYR A 127 -8.17 19.17 -19.62
C TYR A 127 -6.97 18.86 -18.72
N ASN A 128 -6.62 17.59 -18.58
CA ASN A 128 -5.51 17.12 -17.76
C ASN A 128 -4.21 17.14 -18.57
N THR A 129 -3.85 18.32 -19.06
CA THR A 129 -2.53 18.57 -19.66
C THR A 129 -1.45 18.14 -18.68
N GLU A 130 -0.49 17.30 -19.10
CA GLU A 130 0.69 16.91 -18.30
C GLU A 130 0.42 16.39 -16.86
N GLY A 131 -0.76 15.83 -16.58
CA GLY A 131 -1.08 15.30 -15.24
C GLY A 131 -1.32 16.38 -14.18
N GLU A 132 -1.70 17.58 -14.62
CA GLU A 132 -1.94 18.74 -13.76
C GLU A 132 -3.22 18.65 -12.92
N MET A 133 -4.14 17.74 -13.22
CA MET A 133 -5.34 17.52 -12.42
C MET A 133 -5.12 16.45 -11.35
N ASN A 134 -5.80 16.60 -10.22
CA ASN A 134 -5.70 15.67 -9.09
C ASN A 134 -7.05 15.00 -8.84
N VAL A 135 -7.08 13.67 -8.99
CA VAL A 135 -8.30 12.87 -8.85
C VAL A 135 -8.85 12.89 -7.42
N GLY A 136 -8.00 12.85 -6.39
CA GLY A 136 -8.46 12.94 -5.00
C GLY A 136 -9.16 14.26 -4.70
N ILE A 137 -8.62 15.37 -5.19
CA ILE A 137 -9.28 16.70 -5.10
C ILE A 137 -10.64 16.66 -5.82
N LEU A 138 -10.71 16.05 -7.00
CA LEU A 138 -11.96 15.96 -7.77
C LEU A 138 -13.03 15.14 -7.03
N ILE A 139 -12.65 14.03 -6.41
CA ILE A 139 -13.54 13.21 -5.57
C ILE A 139 -14.07 14.05 -4.41
N LEU A 140 -13.18 14.65 -3.61
CA LEU A 140 -13.58 15.43 -2.45
C LEU A 140 -14.48 16.63 -2.81
N MET A 141 -14.23 17.31 -3.94
CA MET A 141 -15.12 18.37 -4.44
C MET A 141 -16.48 17.84 -4.88
N THR A 142 -16.49 16.71 -5.59
CA THR A 142 -17.72 16.09 -6.09
C THR A 142 -18.68 15.71 -4.96
N TYR A 143 -18.12 15.26 -3.84
CA TYR A 143 -18.88 14.92 -2.64
C TYR A 143 -19.07 16.09 -1.67
N GLY A 144 -18.62 17.29 -2.02
CA GLY A 144 -18.84 18.51 -1.23
C GLY A 144 -18.00 18.61 0.05
N LEU A 145 -16.91 17.85 0.16
CA LEU A 145 -16.04 17.82 1.34
C LEU A 145 -14.98 18.94 1.32
N ILE A 146 -14.61 19.40 0.12
CA ILE A 146 -13.71 20.55 -0.05
C ILE A 146 -14.28 21.54 -1.07
N PRO A 147 -13.99 22.85 -0.93
CA PRO A 147 -14.53 23.87 -1.82
C PRO A 147 -13.76 24.00 -3.12
N THR A 148 -14.30 24.76 -4.07
CA THR A 148 -13.56 25.14 -5.28
C THR A 148 -12.54 26.25 -5.02
N PHE A 149 -11.45 26.29 -5.80
CA PHE A 149 -10.30 27.19 -5.62
C PHE A 149 -10.64 28.69 -5.48
N LYS A 150 -11.69 29.15 -6.17
CA LYS A 150 -12.13 30.57 -6.15
C LYS A 150 -13.46 30.77 -5.41
N ASN A 151 -13.79 29.90 -4.44
CA ASN A 151 -14.99 30.11 -3.63
C ASN A 151 -14.86 31.39 -2.78
N LYS A 152 -15.92 32.19 -2.72
CA LYS A 152 -15.95 33.49 -2.03
C LYS A 152 -16.83 33.50 -0.78
N THR A 153 -17.57 32.42 -0.50
CA THR A 153 -18.38 32.30 0.73
C THR A 153 -17.52 31.85 1.90
N ASN A 154 -18.00 31.99 3.14
CA ASN A 154 -17.28 31.49 4.31
C ASN A 154 -16.99 30.00 4.16
N GLN A 155 -15.71 29.61 4.31
CA GLN A 155 -15.22 28.24 4.19
C GLN A 155 -14.76 27.65 5.52
N ASP A 156 -15.03 28.33 6.63
CA ASP A 156 -14.74 27.82 7.97
C ASP A 156 -15.38 26.44 8.14
N ILE A 157 -14.60 25.52 8.70
CA ILE A 157 -14.96 24.12 8.86
C ILE A 157 -15.54 23.94 10.25
N SER A 158 -16.81 23.54 10.33
CA SER A 158 -17.48 23.29 11.61
C SER A 158 -17.24 21.87 12.13
N ASP A 159 -16.99 20.91 11.25
CA ASP A 159 -16.86 19.49 11.59
C ASP A 159 -15.90 18.78 10.61
N ILE A 160 -14.59 18.99 10.82
CA ILE A 160 -13.56 18.33 9.99
C ILE A 160 -13.59 16.81 10.15
N ILE A 161 -13.98 16.30 11.33
CA ILE A 161 -14.06 14.86 11.61
C ILE A 161 -15.19 14.22 10.82
N GLY A 162 -16.35 14.88 10.75
CA GLY A 162 -17.44 14.46 9.88
C GLY A 162 -17.03 14.43 8.40
N ASP A 163 -16.17 15.35 7.95
CA ASP A 163 -15.64 15.33 6.57
C ASP A 163 -14.69 14.14 6.34
N PHE A 164 -13.81 13.83 7.30
CA PHE A 164 -12.98 12.63 7.25
C PHE A 164 -13.81 11.35 7.28
N GLN A 165 -14.83 11.25 8.14
CA GLN A 165 -15.70 10.07 8.19
C GLN A 165 -16.43 9.83 6.87
N LYS A 166 -16.98 10.90 6.26
CA LYS A 166 -17.61 10.80 4.93
C LYS A 166 -16.63 10.37 3.85
N ALA A 167 -15.41 10.92 3.86
CA ALA A 167 -14.37 10.51 2.92
C ALA A 167 -13.97 9.03 3.11
N TYR A 168 -13.85 8.55 4.35
CA TYR A 168 -13.60 7.15 4.65
C TYR A 168 -14.70 6.25 4.06
N ASP A 169 -15.97 6.62 4.23
CA ASP A 169 -17.09 5.83 3.69
C ASP A 169 -17.03 5.75 2.15
N ILE A 170 -16.78 6.88 1.48
CA ILE A 170 -16.65 6.96 0.02
C ILE A 170 -15.47 6.11 -0.48
N LEU A 171 -14.31 6.25 0.16
CA LEU A 171 -13.11 5.53 -0.25
C LEU A 171 -13.22 4.02 0.03
N SER A 172 -13.94 3.64 1.08
CA SER A 172 -14.26 2.24 1.39
C SER A 172 -15.16 1.61 0.33
N GLU A 173 -16.17 2.35 -0.17
CA GLU A 173 -17.00 1.89 -1.30
C GLU A 173 -16.17 1.72 -2.58
N ILE A 174 -15.28 2.68 -2.88
CA ILE A 174 -14.37 2.58 -4.03
C ILE A 174 -13.45 1.36 -3.89
N ALA A 175 -12.86 1.13 -2.72
CA ALA A 175 -11.99 -0.02 -2.47
C ALA A 175 -12.74 -1.35 -2.62
N LYS A 176 -13.97 -1.46 -2.07
CA LYS A 176 -14.82 -2.65 -2.22
C LYS A 176 -15.18 -2.92 -3.69
N ALA A 177 -15.57 -1.90 -4.43
CA ALA A 177 -15.93 -2.03 -5.84
C ALA A 177 -14.75 -2.49 -6.73
N ASN A 178 -13.52 -2.32 -6.27
CA ASN A 178 -12.31 -2.68 -7.02
C ASN A 178 -11.59 -3.93 -6.48
N GLN A 179 -12.15 -4.57 -5.44
CA GLN A 179 -11.54 -5.71 -4.75
C GLN A 179 -11.41 -6.96 -5.63
N THR A 180 -12.42 -7.28 -6.44
CA THR A 180 -12.43 -8.47 -7.31
C THR A 180 -11.37 -8.47 -8.41
N GLY A 181 -10.82 -7.30 -8.76
CA GLY A 181 -9.75 -7.16 -9.75
C GLY A 181 -8.36 -6.99 -9.14
N ALA A 182 -8.22 -7.06 -7.82
CA ALA A 182 -6.94 -6.93 -7.14
C ALA A 182 -6.14 -8.23 -7.24
N SER A 183 -4.82 -8.13 -7.43
CA SER A 183 -3.88 -9.26 -7.32
C SER A 183 -3.69 -9.73 -5.89
N THR A 184 -4.27 -9.01 -4.93
CA THR A 184 -4.12 -9.24 -3.51
C THR A 184 -5.44 -9.10 -2.82
N ILE A 185 -5.83 -10.13 -2.07
CA ILE A 185 -7.08 -10.14 -1.32
C ILE A 185 -6.86 -9.42 0.00
N TYR A 186 -7.84 -8.61 0.38
CA TYR A 186 -7.85 -7.84 1.63
C TYR A 186 -9.27 -7.75 2.16
N LYS A 187 -9.46 -7.82 3.48
CA LYS A 187 -10.75 -7.52 4.13
C LYS A 187 -11.01 -6.01 4.20
N GLU A 188 -9.97 -5.24 4.49
CA GLU A 188 -9.96 -3.77 4.49
C GLU A 188 -8.53 -3.29 4.20
N MET A 189 -8.38 -2.25 3.39
CA MET A 189 -7.06 -1.71 3.04
C MET A 189 -6.41 -0.99 4.22
N LEU A 190 -5.08 -1.14 4.34
CA LEU A 190 -4.28 -0.50 5.40
C LEU A 190 -4.46 1.02 5.48
N CYS A 191 -4.47 1.73 4.35
CA CYS A 191 -4.64 3.19 4.33
C CYS A 191 -6.04 3.64 4.79
N LEU A 192 -7.09 2.86 4.51
CA LEU A 192 -8.45 3.09 5.04
C LEU A 192 -8.49 2.82 6.54
N LYS A 193 -7.82 1.76 6.96
CA LYS A 193 -7.57 1.45 8.36
C LYS A 193 -6.89 2.64 9.07
N GLU A 194 -5.77 3.16 8.56
CA GLU A 194 -5.07 4.32 9.13
C GLU A 194 -6.00 5.51 9.32
N MET A 195 -6.79 5.83 8.29
CA MET A 195 -7.75 6.93 8.31
C MET A 195 -8.80 6.75 9.42
N ARG A 196 -9.36 5.54 9.58
CA ARG A 196 -10.33 5.26 10.65
C ARG A 196 -9.73 5.41 12.05
N LYS A 197 -8.47 5.02 12.25
CA LYS A 197 -7.78 5.20 13.55
C LYS A 197 -7.57 6.67 13.85
N LEU A 198 -7.12 7.44 12.87
CA LEU A 198 -6.97 8.89 12.97
C LEU A 198 -8.29 9.57 13.40
N ILE A 199 -9.42 9.16 12.81
CA ILE A 199 -10.76 9.66 13.16
C ILE A 199 -11.13 9.33 14.62
N LYS A 200 -10.86 8.10 15.08
CA LYS A 200 -11.23 7.63 16.42
C LYS A 200 -10.40 8.24 17.55
N GLU A 201 -9.14 8.52 17.27
CA GLU A 201 -8.16 8.95 18.28
C GLU A 201 -7.88 10.45 18.25
N GLU A 202 -8.72 11.23 17.55
CA GLU A 202 -8.67 12.69 17.66
C GLU A 202 -8.88 13.11 19.11
N ARG A 203 -8.03 14.03 19.56
CA ARG A 203 -8.19 14.69 20.85
C ARG A 203 -8.55 16.14 20.58
N ALA A 204 -9.51 16.67 21.33
CA ALA A 204 -9.90 18.07 21.26
C ALA A 204 -8.66 18.99 21.30
N GLY A 205 -8.38 19.66 20.18
CA GLY A 205 -7.21 20.53 20.02
C GLY A 205 -6.11 20.01 19.08
N ASP A 206 -6.23 18.79 18.55
CA ASP A 206 -5.32 18.22 17.57
C ASP A 206 -5.43 18.99 16.23
N LYS A 207 -4.46 19.86 15.94
CA LYS A 207 -4.40 20.65 14.69
C LYS A 207 -3.97 19.83 13.45
N PHE A 208 -3.68 18.55 13.64
CA PHE A 208 -3.20 17.65 12.58
C PHE A 208 -4.30 17.25 11.59
N ILE A 209 -5.56 17.22 12.02
CA ILE A 209 -6.68 16.86 11.15
C ILE A 209 -7.16 18.10 10.41
N ASN A 210 -6.71 18.23 9.17
CA ASN A 210 -7.00 19.37 8.30
C ASN A 210 -7.25 18.93 6.85
N ARG A 211 -7.69 19.85 5.98
CA ARG A 211 -8.02 19.53 4.58
C ARG A 211 -6.81 19.11 3.76
N LEU A 212 -5.60 19.60 4.09
CA LEU A 212 -4.38 19.15 3.44
C LEU A 212 -4.18 17.64 3.66
N LEU A 213 -4.28 17.20 4.92
CA LEU A 213 -4.17 15.78 5.27
C LEU A 213 -5.31 14.96 4.65
N LEU A 214 -6.54 15.49 4.62
CA LEU A 214 -7.68 14.84 3.97
C LEU A 214 -7.39 14.56 2.48
N ILE A 215 -6.86 15.56 1.76
CA ILE A 215 -6.49 15.44 0.35
C ILE A 215 -5.35 14.42 0.18
N HIS A 216 -4.36 14.46 1.06
CA HIS A 216 -3.22 13.54 1.03
C HIS A 216 -3.68 12.08 1.19
N ILE A 217 -4.42 11.77 2.26
CA ILE A 217 -4.94 10.43 2.53
C ILE A 217 -5.87 9.95 1.39
N THR A 218 -6.73 10.83 0.87
CA THR A 218 -7.60 10.48 -0.26
C THR A 218 -6.78 10.03 -1.47
N ASN A 219 -5.71 10.75 -1.79
CA ASN A 219 -4.82 10.37 -2.90
C ASN A 219 -4.07 9.07 -2.63
N ASP A 220 -3.52 8.89 -1.42
CA ASP A 220 -2.81 7.66 -1.04
C ASP A 220 -3.74 6.44 -1.11
N VAL A 221 -4.99 6.55 -0.63
CA VAL A 221 -5.97 5.46 -0.70
C VAL A 221 -6.30 5.13 -2.15
N VAL A 222 -6.68 6.11 -2.99
CA VAL A 222 -7.03 5.88 -4.40
C VAL A 222 -5.85 5.22 -5.13
N ASN A 223 -4.65 5.74 -4.96
CA ASN A 223 -3.46 5.21 -5.60
C ASN A 223 -3.18 3.76 -5.19
N ARG A 224 -3.31 3.43 -3.91
CA ARG A 224 -3.14 2.05 -3.40
C ARG A 224 -4.22 1.10 -3.92
N VAL A 225 -5.48 1.54 -4.01
CA VAL A 225 -6.59 0.70 -4.56
C VAL A 225 -6.21 0.21 -5.96
N PHE A 226 -5.72 1.11 -6.81
CA PHE A 226 -5.38 0.76 -8.20
C PHE A 226 -3.98 0.14 -8.34
N ALA A 227 -3.07 0.39 -7.40
CA ALA A 227 -1.79 -0.32 -7.35
C ALA A 227 -1.97 -1.82 -7.07
N LEU A 228 -2.98 -2.20 -6.27
CA LEU A 228 -3.31 -3.60 -6.01
C LEU A 228 -3.76 -4.36 -7.27
N LYS A 229 -4.11 -3.67 -8.36
CA LYS A 229 -4.39 -4.32 -9.66
C LYS A 229 -3.14 -4.59 -10.49
N LYS A 230 -2.00 -3.99 -10.12
CA LYS A 230 -0.74 -4.01 -10.88
C LYS A 230 0.42 -4.41 -9.96
N PRO A 231 0.85 -5.69 -9.94
CA PRO A 231 1.91 -6.18 -9.07
C PRO A 231 3.21 -5.35 -9.04
N ALA A 232 3.61 -4.75 -10.15
CA ALA A 232 4.77 -3.88 -10.22
C ALA A 232 4.58 -2.56 -9.43
N LYS A 233 3.38 -1.97 -9.45
CA LYS A 233 3.07 -0.77 -8.67
C LYS A 233 2.96 -1.10 -7.18
N LEU A 234 2.36 -2.24 -6.83
CA LEU A 234 2.30 -2.69 -5.44
C LEU A 234 3.71 -2.79 -4.82
N ARG A 235 4.69 -3.36 -5.54
CA ARG A 235 6.10 -3.39 -5.12
C ARG A 235 6.66 -2.02 -4.79
N GLN A 236 6.39 -1.02 -5.63
CA GLN A 236 6.88 0.34 -5.43
C GLN A 236 6.33 0.92 -4.12
N TYR A 237 5.03 0.74 -3.86
CA TYR A 237 4.42 1.19 -2.61
C TYR A 237 4.93 0.46 -1.36
N SER A 238 5.32 -0.81 -1.48
CA SER A 238 5.96 -1.55 -0.38
C SER A 238 7.39 -1.09 -0.11
N LYS A 239 8.12 -0.61 -1.14
CA LYS A 239 9.47 -0.03 -0.98
C LYS A 239 9.47 1.37 -0.37
N GLU A 240 8.34 2.08 -0.44
CA GLU A 240 8.15 3.39 0.21
C GLU A 240 7.90 3.31 1.73
N ILE A 241 7.87 2.09 2.29
CA ILE A 241 7.74 1.93 3.74
C ILE A 241 9.02 2.45 4.37
N VAL A 242 8.91 3.50 5.19
CA VAL A 242 10.02 3.94 6.05
C VAL A 242 10.07 2.98 7.22
N PRO A 243 11.11 2.15 7.30
CA PRO A 243 11.24 1.22 8.40
C PRO A 243 11.53 1.92 9.73
N MET A 244 11.09 1.30 10.82
CA MET A 244 11.52 1.65 12.16
C MET A 244 12.35 0.52 12.75
N ASP A 245 13.50 0.89 13.31
CA ASP A 245 14.34 0.00 14.10
C ASP A 245 13.75 -0.09 15.52
N PHE A 246 13.31 -1.28 15.91
CA PHE A 246 12.83 -1.57 17.25
C PHE A 246 13.72 -2.61 17.93
N GLU A 247 14.07 -2.35 19.19
CA GLU A 247 14.73 -3.36 20.02
C GLU A 247 13.66 -4.34 20.56
N LEU A 248 13.34 -5.35 19.74
CA LEU A 248 12.46 -6.45 20.15
C LEU A 248 13.30 -7.57 20.79
N THR A 249 12.90 -8.00 21.98
CA THR A 249 13.44 -9.24 22.55
C THR A 249 13.07 -10.43 21.66
N ARG A 250 13.93 -11.46 21.64
CA ARG A 250 13.68 -12.65 20.82
C ARG A 250 12.39 -13.38 21.18
N LEU A 251 12.07 -13.54 22.46
CA LEU A 251 10.96 -14.39 22.93
C LEU A 251 9.81 -13.59 23.54
N TRP A 252 8.59 -13.98 23.18
CA TRP A 252 7.33 -13.35 23.56
C TRP A 252 6.29 -14.42 23.89
N ARG A 253 5.27 -14.03 24.66
CA ARG A 253 4.15 -14.90 25.01
C ARG A 253 2.81 -14.17 24.91
N CYS A 254 1.76 -14.94 24.63
CA CYS A 254 0.38 -14.54 24.81
C CYS A 254 -0.14 -15.15 26.12
N GLU A 255 -0.71 -14.35 27.02
CA GLU A 255 -1.23 -14.87 28.31
C GLU A 255 -2.50 -15.72 28.14
N ASP A 256 -3.19 -15.57 27.02
CA ASP A 256 -4.40 -16.34 26.69
C ASP A 256 -4.08 -17.67 25.98
N GLU A 257 -2.81 -17.94 25.68
CA GLU A 257 -2.37 -19.20 25.06
C GLU A 257 -1.71 -20.15 26.08
N PRO A 258 -1.80 -21.47 25.85
CA PRO A 258 -1.06 -22.47 26.61
C PRO A 258 0.46 -22.21 26.69
N ASP A 259 1.08 -22.61 27.81
CA ASP A 259 2.51 -22.40 28.08
C ASP A 259 3.45 -23.12 27.09
N ASN A 260 2.96 -24.12 26.34
CA ASN A 260 3.71 -24.82 25.31
C ASN A 260 3.75 -24.07 23.96
N ILE A 261 3.18 -22.86 23.89
CA ILE A 261 3.23 -21.99 22.74
C ILE A 261 4.16 -20.82 23.01
N VAL A 262 5.09 -20.60 22.09
CA VAL A 262 6.11 -19.55 22.19
C VAL A 262 6.11 -18.71 20.92
N TRP A 263 6.23 -17.41 21.09
CA TRP A 263 6.40 -16.48 19.97
C TRP A 263 7.85 -16.02 19.87
N GLU A 264 8.41 -16.09 18.68
CA GLU A 264 9.81 -15.77 18.43
C GLU A 264 9.96 -14.72 17.32
N PHE A 265 10.64 -13.62 17.63
CA PHE A 265 11.02 -12.58 16.69
C PHE A 265 12.44 -12.83 16.17
N VAL A 266 12.57 -12.88 14.85
CA VAL A 266 13.85 -13.00 14.15
C VAL A 266 14.03 -11.80 13.22
N PRO A 267 15.02 -10.93 13.45
CA PRO A 267 15.24 -9.75 12.61
C PRO A 267 15.67 -10.15 11.19
N LEU A 268 15.23 -9.37 10.20
CA LEU A 268 15.67 -9.44 8.81
C LEU A 268 16.58 -8.26 8.49
N ASN A 269 17.44 -8.42 7.48
CA ASN A 269 18.38 -7.38 7.03
C ASN A 269 17.70 -6.11 6.44
N ILE A 270 16.37 -6.02 6.45
CA ILE A 270 15.56 -4.98 5.80
C ILE A 270 14.50 -4.40 6.74
N ASP A 271 14.84 -4.23 8.03
CA ASP A 271 13.97 -3.63 9.05
C ASP A 271 12.55 -4.24 9.10
N ALA A 272 12.53 -5.54 8.90
CA ALA A 272 11.37 -6.41 9.01
C ALA A 272 11.74 -7.55 9.96
N TYR A 273 10.74 -8.23 10.50
CA TYR A 273 10.96 -9.35 11.41
C TYR A 273 10.16 -10.55 10.92
N TYR A 274 10.71 -11.75 11.03
CA TYR A 274 9.86 -12.93 11.10
C TYR A 274 9.33 -13.07 12.52
N LEU A 275 8.04 -13.37 12.62
CA LEU A 275 7.39 -13.77 13.85
C LEU A 275 6.99 -15.25 13.69
N TYR A 276 7.58 -16.12 14.50
CA TYR A 276 7.25 -17.53 14.53
C TYR A 276 6.33 -17.80 15.73
N ARG A 277 5.23 -18.51 15.50
CA ARG A 277 4.46 -19.14 16.57
C ARG A 277 4.87 -20.60 16.63
N ASN A 278 5.57 -20.99 17.68
CA ASN A 278 6.05 -22.35 17.89
C ASN A 278 5.14 -23.04 18.91
N GLU A 279 4.43 -24.08 18.50
CA GLU A 279 3.63 -24.96 19.35
C GLU A 279 4.38 -26.26 19.58
N ILE A 280 4.70 -26.53 20.83
CA ILE A 280 5.60 -27.61 21.20
C ILE A 280 4.79 -28.81 21.69
N ASP A 281 4.95 -29.94 21.00
CA ASP A 281 4.46 -31.23 21.45
C ASP A 281 5.62 -32.00 22.11
N TYR A 282 5.68 -31.91 23.43
CA TYR A 282 6.69 -32.59 24.24
C TYR A 282 6.59 -34.12 24.19
N GLN A 283 5.40 -34.68 23.93
CA GLN A 283 5.22 -36.13 23.87
C GLN A 283 5.68 -36.70 22.54
N ALA A 284 5.33 -36.03 21.45
CA ALA A 284 5.71 -36.45 20.10
C ALA A 284 7.13 -35.99 19.73
N LYS A 285 7.76 -35.15 20.55
CA LYS A 285 9.02 -34.44 20.23
C LYS A 285 8.90 -33.69 18.90
N LYS A 286 7.85 -32.89 18.74
CA LYS A 286 7.61 -32.09 17.53
C LYS A 286 7.41 -30.62 17.86
N ILE A 287 7.96 -29.75 17.03
CA ILE A 287 7.69 -28.31 17.08
C ILE A 287 6.89 -27.94 15.84
N LYS A 288 5.63 -27.61 16.06
CA LYS A 288 4.74 -27.11 15.03
C LYS A 288 4.89 -25.62 14.93
N TYR A 289 5.42 -25.12 13.83
CA TYR A 289 5.64 -23.68 13.69
C TYR A 289 4.79 -23.05 12.59
N THR A 290 4.34 -21.82 12.84
CA THR A 290 3.71 -20.96 11.83
C THR A 290 4.53 -19.68 11.71
N LYS A 291 4.97 -19.36 10.49
CA LYS A 291 5.80 -18.20 10.19
C LYS A 291 4.97 -17.03 9.65
N TYR A 292 5.13 -15.86 10.25
CA TYR A 292 4.58 -14.59 9.80
C TYR A 292 5.72 -13.61 9.50
N GLN A 293 5.49 -12.66 8.59
CA GLN A 293 6.43 -11.56 8.37
C GLN A 293 5.81 -10.24 8.85
N LEU A 294 6.55 -9.53 9.69
CA LEU A 294 6.15 -8.30 10.33
C LEU A 294 6.96 -7.14 9.77
N ILE A 295 6.27 -6.05 9.44
CA ILE A 295 6.90 -4.78 9.06
C ILE A 295 6.35 -3.68 9.93
N PHE A 296 7.22 -2.92 10.56
CA PHE A 296 6.81 -1.78 11.38
C PHE A 296 6.77 -0.50 10.56
N LYS A 297 5.67 0.26 10.65
CA LYS A 297 5.49 1.51 9.90
C LYS A 297 5.14 2.67 10.80
N ASN A 298 5.80 3.80 10.53
CA ASN A 298 5.47 5.11 11.07
C ASN A 298 4.60 5.86 10.07
N ILE A 299 3.40 6.28 10.48
CA ILE A 299 2.52 7.06 9.61
C ILE A 299 2.67 8.56 9.75
N GLY A 300 3.51 9.08 10.65
CA GLY A 300 3.96 10.48 10.68
C GLY A 300 2.89 11.53 11.00
N TYR A 301 1.60 11.23 10.83
CA TYR A 301 0.49 12.16 11.12
C TYR A 301 0.20 12.28 12.63
N LYS A 302 0.80 11.40 13.44
CA LYS A 302 0.80 11.34 14.91
C LYS A 302 1.87 10.30 15.32
N ASP A 303 2.17 10.15 16.61
CA ASP A 303 3.07 9.10 17.16
C ASP A 303 2.47 7.67 17.01
N PHE A 304 1.93 7.34 15.84
CA PHE A 304 1.35 6.05 15.53
C PHE A 304 2.39 5.17 14.83
N CYS A 305 2.70 4.08 15.50
CA CYS A 305 3.44 2.96 14.94
C CYS A 305 2.47 1.78 14.83
N TYR A 306 2.58 0.99 13.78
CA TYR A 306 1.83 -0.26 13.65
C TYR A 306 2.67 -1.31 12.93
N THR A 307 2.18 -2.55 12.97
CA THR A 307 2.82 -3.71 12.37
C THR A 307 1.98 -4.29 11.24
N VAL A 308 2.51 -4.34 10.03
CA VAL A 308 1.91 -5.09 8.93
C VAL A 308 2.25 -6.56 9.10
N ILE A 309 1.24 -7.43 9.16
CA ILE A 309 1.42 -8.89 9.21
C ILE A 309 1.19 -9.47 7.82
N MET A 310 2.26 -9.92 7.20
CA MET A 310 2.16 -10.72 5.99
C MET A 310 2.11 -12.19 6.42
N ARG A 311 0.95 -12.81 6.15
CA ARG A 311 0.73 -14.23 6.40
C ARG A 311 1.46 -15.04 5.33
N PRO A 312 1.83 -16.30 5.63
CA PRO A 312 2.72 -17.09 4.77
C PRO A 312 2.19 -17.38 3.34
N ALA A 313 0.90 -17.14 3.06
CA ALA A 313 0.36 -17.18 1.69
C ALA A 313 0.76 -15.97 0.81
N PHE A 314 1.37 -14.93 1.39
CA PHE A 314 2.06 -13.86 0.67
C PHE A 314 3.46 -14.31 0.21
N ASN A 315 3.54 -15.41 -0.54
CA ASN A 315 4.77 -15.67 -1.26
C ASN A 315 4.82 -14.71 -2.46
N TRP A 316 5.96 -14.02 -2.63
CA TRP A 316 6.29 -13.22 -3.80
C TRP A 316 5.95 -13.93 -5.11
N HIS A 317 6.08 -15.26 -5.12
CA HIS A 317 5.75 -16.14 -6.23
C HIS A 317 4.24 -16.25 -6.52
N ASN A 318 3.37 -16.09 -5.52
CA ASN A 318 1.90 -16.13 -5.66
C ASN A 318 1.33 -14.82 -6.22
N ILE A 319 1.99 -13.69 -5.93
CA ILE A 319 1.66 -12.38 -6.55
C ILE A 319 1.81 -12.45 -8.08
N LEU A 320 2.78 -13.22 -8.57
CA LEU A 320 3.01 -13.42 -10.00
C LEU A 320 1.93 -14.30 -10.65
N LYS A 321 1.24 -15.15 -9.87
CA LYS A 321 0.24 -16.12 -10.36
C LYS A 321 -1.21 -15.71 -10.12
N ARG A 322 -1.47 -14.59 -9.41
CA ARG A 322 -2.80 -14.12 -8.99
C ARG A 322 -3.60 -15.13 -8.15
N GLU A 323 -2.99 -16.22 -7.72
CA GLU A 323 -3.57 -17.27 -6.87
C GLU A 323 -3.21 -16.96 -5.41
N GLN A 324 -3.93 -16.03 -4.80
CA GLN A 324 -3.82 -15.76 -3.37
C GLN A 324 -5.07 -16.31 -2.66
N SER A 325 -4.90 -16.94 -1.50
CA SER A 325 -6.04 -17.22 -0.60
C SER A 325 -6.59 -15.90 -0.05
N ASP A 326 -7.88 -15.86 0.29
CA ASP A 326 -8.53 -14.71 0.92
C ASP A 326 -7.83 -14.26 2.22
N ASP A 327 -7.05 -15.17 2.81
CA ASP A 327 -6.34 -15.02 4.09
C ASP A 327 -4.87 -14.60 3.93
N SER A 328 -4.41 -14.30 2.70
CA SER A 328 -2.98 -14.21 2.38
C SER A 328 -2.26 -12.96 2.88
N ILE A 329 -2.97 -11.86 3.08
CA ILE A 329 -2.45 -10.67 3.76
C ILE A 329 -3.50 -10.14 4.74
N SER A 330 -3.19 -10.13 6.04
CA SER A 330 -3.97 -9.39 7.02
C SER A 330 -3.19 -8.16 7.47
N PHE A 331 -3.62 -6.98 7.04
CA PHE A 331 -3.08 -5.73 7.55
C PHE A 331 -3.66 -5.49 8.94
N ASP A 332 -2.96 -5.88 9.99
CA ASP A 332 -3.43 -5.65 11.35
C ASP A 332 -2.85 -4.40 11.98
N TYR A 333 -3.61 -3.83 12.92
CA TYR A 333 -3.05 -2.82 13.80
C TYR A 333 -2.51 -3.53 15.01
N THR A 334 -1.23 -3.29 15.23
CA THR A 334 -0.60 -3.60 16.50
C THR A 334 -0.44 -2.30 17.24
N ASP A 335 -1.18 -2.12 18.34
CA ASP A 335 -0.86 -1.04 19.26
C ASP A 335 0.42 -1.42 19.99
N ILE A 336 1.40 -0.52 19.91
CA ILE A 336 2.72 -0.70 20.48
C ILE A 336 2.78 0.14 21.75
N GLU A 337 2.95 -0.53 22.89
CA GLU A 337 3.25 0.14 24.15
C GLU A 337 4.75 0.13 24.38
N TYR A 338 5.34 1.29 24.64
CA TYR A 338 6.77 1.46 24.83
C TYR A 338 7.16 1.60 26.30
N GLU A 339 8.44 1.33 26.60
CA GLU A 339 9.10 1.96 27.74
C GLU A 339 9.25 3.47 27.52
N ASP A 340 9.64 4.21 28.57
CA ASP A 340 9.69 5.67 28.55
C ASP A 340 10.62 6.24 27.46
N ASP A 341 11.50 5.41 26.90
CA ASP A 341 12.47 5.75 25.86
C ASP A 341 11.96 5.62 24.40
N LYS A 342 10.72 5.14 24.20
CA LYS A 342 10.11 4.87 22.88
C LYS A 342 10.91 3.91 21.97
N ARG A 343 11.88 3.16 22.50
CA ARG A 343 12.70 2.20 21.74
C ARG A 343 12.42 0.76 22.13
N ILE A 344 12.20 0.52 23.42
CA ILE A 344 11.93 -0.82 23.93
C ILE A 344 10.42 -1.03 23.96
N VAL A 345 9.96 -2.10 23.29
CA VAL A 345 8.53 -2.44 23.24
C VAL A 345 8.14 -3.29 24.45
N LYS A 346 7.18 -2.81 25.25
CA LYS A 346 6.60 -3.54 26.40
C LYS A 346 5.49 -4.50 26.01
N LYS A 347 4.71 -4.14 24.99
CA LYS A 347 3.52 -4.88 24.61
C LYS A 347 3.17 -4.62 23.15
N LEU A 348 2.79 -5.68 22.46
CA LEU A 348 2.20 -5.64 21.13
C LEU A 348 0.75 -6.12 21.25
N THR A 349 -0.22 -5.24 20.98
CA THR A 349 -1.65 -5.57 21.02
C THR A 349 -2.19 -5.67 19.60
N PHE A 350 -2.43 -6.87 19.09
CA PHE A 350 -3.14 -7.09 17.84
C PHE A 350 -4.63 -6.83 18.11
N THR A 351 -5.21 -5.76 17.57
CA THR A 351 -6.51 -5.23 18.06
C THR A 351 -7.76 -5.76 17.36
N GLN A 352 -7.65 -6.37 16.17
CA GLN A 352 -8.83 -6.73 15.35
C GLN A 352 -8.72 -8.09 14.69
N GLU A 353 -7.59 -8.43 14.05
CA GLU A 353 -7.29 -9.79 13.63
C GLU A 353 -5.95 -10.15 14.25
N SER A 354 -5.93 -11.14 15.13
CA SER A 354 -4.69 -11.77 15.53
C SER A 354 -4.26 -12.74 14.42
N PRO A 355 -2.99 -13.19 14.43
CA PRO A 355 -2.55 -14.25 13.52
C PRO A 355 -3.34 -15.58 13.68
N LEU A 356 -4.21 -15.67 14.69
CA LEU A 356 -4.96 -16.85 15.10
C LEU A 356 -6.49 -16.70 15.03
N SER A 357 -7.04 -15.48 15.14
CA SER A 357 -8.51 -15.27 15.19
C SER A 357 -8.91 -13.81 14.98
N GLU A 358 -10.21 -13.54 14.78
CA GLU A 358 -10.79 -12.18 14.79
C GLU A 358 -10.86 -11.53 16.19
N LYS A 359 -10.19 -12.10 17.19
CA LYS A 359 -10.09 -11.52 18.53
C LYS A 359 -8.76 -10.81 18.72
N PRO A 360 -8.74 -9.76 19.57
CA PRO A 360 -7.50 -9.14 19.96
C PRO A 360 -6.55 -10.13 20.65
N MET A 361 -5.24 -9.95 20.45
CA MET A 361 -4.19 -10.75 21.08
C MET A 361 -3.08 -9.85 21.61
N ASP A 362 -2.66 -10.10 22.84
CA ASP A 362 -1.59 -9.34 23.50
C ASP A 362 -0.33 -10.18 23.58
N LEU A 363 0.74 -9.76 22.89
CA LEU A 363 2.08 -10.30 23.09
C LEU A 363 2.87 -9.43 24.05
N LYS A 364 3.51 -10.06 25.03
CA LYS A 364 4.44 -9.43 25.97
C LYS A 364 5.80 -10.12 25.90
N PRO A 365 6.91 -9.37 26.07
CA PRO A 365 8.24 -9.95 26.07
C PRO A 365 8.42 -10.88 27.28
N VAL A 366 9.09 -12.01 27.09
CA VAL A 366 9.46 -12.87 28.20
C VAL A 366 10.61 -12.20 28.96
N ASN A 367 10.42 -11.98 30.26
CA ASN A 367 11.41 -11.31 31.12
C ASN A 367 12.77 -12.03 31.08
N LYS A 368 13.88 -11.28 30.94
CA LYS A 368 15.24 -11.85 30.85
C LYS A 368 15.61 -12.84 31.98
N LYS A 369 15.02 -12.73 33.17
CA LYS A 369 15.22 -13.65 34.30
C LYS A 369 14.44 -14.96 34.15
N ASP A 370 13.29 -14.91 33.48
CA ASP A 370 12.41 -16.04 33.23
C ASP A 370 12.79 -16.73 31.92
N VAL A 371 13.45 -16.04 30.99
CA VAL A 371 13.99 -16.59 29.74
C VAL A 371 14.81 -17.86 30.00
N LEU A 372 15.61 -17.92 31.06
CA LEU A 372 16.43 -19.12 31.35
C LEU A 372 15.59 -20.31 31.83
N GLY A 373 14.55 -20.07 32.64
CA GLY A 373 13.56 -21.08 33.07
C GLY A 373 12.64 -21.53 31.93
N TYR A 374 12.37 -20.61 31.01
CA TYR A 374 11.56 -20.82 29.81
C TYR A 374 12.35 -21.58 28.75
N TYR A 375 13.64 -21.24 28.55
CA TYR A 375 14.59 -22.02 27.74
C TYR A 375 14.82 -23.40 28.34
N THR A 376 14.92 -23.57 29.65
CA THR A 376 14.99 -24.93 30.24
C THR A 376 13.67 -25.67 30.12
N THR A 377 12.51 -25.03 30.08
CA THR A 377 11.26 -25.77 29.75
C THR A 377 11.19 -26.15 28.26
N TYR A 378 11.72 -25.29 27.39
CA TYR A 378 11.92 -25.50 25.95
C TYR A 378 13.00 -26.55 25.61
N LEU A 379 14.02 -26.73 26.48
CA LEU A 379 15.20 -27.59 26.26
C LEU A 379 15.31 -28.81 27.19
N ASP A 380 14.73 -28.82 28.40
CA ASP A 380 14.92 -29.88 29.42
C ASP A 380 13.70 -30.81 29.59
N HIS A 381 12.66 -30.72 28.77
CA HIS A 381 11.71 -31.83 28.63
C HIS A 381 12.32 -32.95 27.75
N GLU A 382 13.34 -33.60 28.32
CA GLU A 382 13.94 -34.90 27.96
C GLU A 382 14.58 -35.05 26.55
N GLY A 383 15.28 -34.01 26.07
CA GLY A 383 16.16 -34.09 24.89
C GLY A 383 16.74 -32.75 24.48
N VAL A 384 17.92 -32.75 23.85
CA VAL A 384 18.52 -31.52 23.28
C VAL A 384 17.59 -31.03 22.17
N ALA A 385 17.46 -29.72 21.89
CA ALA A 385 16.59 -29.18 20.82
C ALA A 385 16.75 -29.86 19.44
N HIS A 386 17.86 -30.58 19.22
CA HIS A 386 18.15 -31.36 18.01
C HIS A 386 17.34 -32.67 17.91
N ASP A 387 16.64 -33.06 18.99
CA ASP A 387 15.82 -34.27 19.10
C ASP A 387 14.34 -34.02 18.73
N PHE A 388 13.95 -32.77 18.44
CA PHE A 388 12.61 -32.41 18.02
C PHE A 388 12.54 -32.31 16.49
N GLU A 389 11.49 -32.89 15.90
CA GLU A 389 11.19 -32.70 14.48
C GLU A 389 10.40 -31.39 14.30
N ASP A 390 10.94 -30.47 13.51
CA ASP A 390 10.23 -29.26 13.09
C ASP A 390 9.18 -29.61 12.03
N GLU A 391 7.92 -29.30 12.33
CA GLU A 391 6.79 -29.46 11.42
C GLU A 391 6.26 -28.07 11.05
N ASP A 392 6.55 -27.65 9.82
CA ASP A 392 5.98 -26.43 9.27
C ASP A 392 4.47 -26.62 9.14
N CYS A 393 3.71 -25.99 10.04
CA CYS A 393 2.25 -26.03 10.05
C CYS A 393 1.65 -25.05 9.06
N GLN A 394 2.45 -24.52 8.13
CA GLN A 394 1.91 -24.13 6.84
C GLN A 394 0.94 -25.22 6.41
N SER A 395 -0.31 -24.82 6.18
CA SER A 395 -1.23 -25.66 5.44
C SER A 395 -0.43 -26.23 4.28
N GLN A 396 -0.45 -27.56 4.16
CA GLN A 396 -0.12 -28.25 2.92
C GLN A 396 -1.11 -27.72 1.89
N TYR A 397 -0.87 -26.49 1.43
CA TYR A 397 -1.49 -25.96 0.25
C TYR A 397 -0.78 -26.76 -0.83
N GLU A 398 -1.43 -27.85 -1.24
CA GLU A 398 -1.38 -28.22 -2.65
C GLU A 398 -1.56 -26.90 -3.39
N VAL A 399 -0.48 -26.39 -3.98
CA VAL A 399 -0.58 -25.36 -4.99
C VAL A 399 -1.46 -25.99 -6.05
N ARG A 400 -2.77 -25.74 -5.99
CA ARG A 400 -3.70 -26.11 -7.04
C ARG A 400 -3.41 -25.17 -8.18
N MET A 401 -2.43 -25.57 -8.99
CA MET A 401 -2.21 -24.95 -10.28
C MET A 401 -3.34 -25.45 -11.17
N ASP A 402 -4.31 -24.59 -11.48
CA ASP A 402 -5.42 -24.98 -12.34
C ASP A 402 -4.94 -25.35 -13.75
N THR A 403 -3.82 -24.76 -14.20
CA THR A 403 -2.86 -25.20 -15.23
C THR A 403 -2.00 -24.00 -15.59
N MET A 404 -0.67 -24.13 -15.59
CA MET A 404 0.26 -23.03 -15.93
C MET A 404 1.05 -23.35 -17.21
N GLU A 405 1.27 -22.36 -18.06
CA GLU A 405 2.08 -22.51 -19.28
C GLU A 405 3.52 -22.03 -19.03
N VAL A 406 4.48 -22.94 -19.16
CA VAL A 406 5.91 -22.71 -18.81
C VAL A 406 6.82 -23.11 -19.95
N ALA A 407 7.88 -22.33 -20.18
CA ALA A 407 9.03 -22.68 -21.00
C ALA A 407 10.29 -22.63 -20.14
N VAL A 408 11.17 -23.63 -20.28
CA VAL A 408 12.39 -23.75 -19.47
C VAL A 408 13.59 -23.64 -20.39
N SER A 409 14.55 -22.79 -20.04
CA SER A 409 15.84 -22.63 -20.73
C SER A 409 17.00 -22.97 -19.81
N ASP A 410 18.23 -23.01 -20.34
CA ASP A 410 19.44 -23.23 -19.54
C ASP A 410 19.66 -22.14 -18.47
N THR A 411 19.16 -20.93 -18.68
CA THR A 411 19.44 -19.77 -17.79
C THR A 411 18.21 -19.25 -17.05
N ALA A 412 17.01 -19.63 -17.47
CA ALA A 412 15.78 -19.08 -16.90
C ALA A 412 14.57 -20.01 -17.03
N ILE A 413 13.54 -19.71 -16.25
CA ILE A 413 12.19 -20.25 -16.41
C ILE A 413 11.28 -19.10 -16.83
N LEU A 414 10.50 -19.32 -17.88
CA LEU A 414 9.53 -18.37 -18.42
C LEU A 414 8.11 -18.84 -18.09
N PHE A 415 7.31 -17.94 -17.51
CA PHE A 415 5.91 -18.18 -17.19
C PHE A 415 5.03 -17.33 -18.10
N LYS A 416 4.08 -17.96 -18.77
CA LYS A 416 3.08 -17.25 -19.57
C LYS A 416 1.92 -16.81 -18.68
N GLY A 417 1.70 -15.50 -18.60
CA GLY A 417 0.48 -14.91 -18.06
C GLY A 417 -0.48 -14.48 -19.16
N ASP A 418 -1.63 -13.93 -18.77
CA ASP A 418 -2.69 -13.53 -19.71
C ASP A 418 -2.21 -12.50 -20.76
N ASP A 419 -1.36 -11.56 -20.35
CA ASP A 419 -0.93 -10.41 -21.17
C ASP A 419 0.60 -10.25 -21.27
N CYS A 420 1.40 -11.12 -20.63
CA CYS A 420 2.86 -10.97 -20.58
C CYS A 420 3.58 -12.28 -20.22
N ILE A 421 4.90 -12.28 -20.41
CA ILE A 421 5.79 -13.39 -20.03
C ILE A 421 6.67 -12.94 -18.86
N TYR A 422 6.68 -13.72 -17.78
CA TYR A 422 7.53 -13.47 -16.63
C TYR A 422 8.78 -14.34 -16.70
N LYS A 423 9.95 -13.75 -16.45
CA LYS A 423 11.24 -14.45 -16.41
C LYS A 423 11.72 -14.63 -14.98
N LEU A 424 12.16 -15.84 -14.65
CA LEU A 424 12.88 -16.16 -13.42
C LEU A 424 14.28 -16.66 -13.79
N ASN A 425 15.33 -15.92 -13.40
CA ASN A 425 16.70 -16.34 -13.65
C ASN A 425 17.08 -17.49 -12.70
N LYS A 426 17.72 -18.53 -13.25
CA LYS A 426 18.22 -19.69 -12.48
C LYS A 426 19.46 -19.37 -11.65
N PHE A 427 20.19 -18.32 -12.04
CA PHE A 427 21.43 -17.90 -11.41
C PHE A 427 21.35 -16.41 -11.03
N ASP A 428 21.97 -16.04 -9.92
CA ASP A 428 22.16 -14.65 -9.51
C ASP A 428 23.35 -13.99 -10.25
N GLU A 429 23.64 -12.72 -9.92
CA GLU A 429 24.74 -11.96 -10.55
C GLU A 429 26.14 -12.54 -10.23
N GLU A 430 26.24 -13.38 -9.20
CA GLU A 430 27.48 -14.04 -8.76
C GLU A 430 27.60 -15.47 -9.30
N GLY A 431 26.58 -15.95 -10.05
CA GLY A 431 26.53 -17.27 -10.65
C GLY A 431 26.05 -18.38 -9.71
N ASN A 432 25.52 -18.04 -8.53
CA ASN A 432 24.94 -19.01 -7.61
C ASN A 432 23.52 -19.37 -8.05
N GLU A 433 23.13 -20.63 -7.86
CA GLU A 433 21.75 -21.06 -8.10
C GLU A 433 20.79 -20.32 -7.16
N THR A 434 19.75 -19.72 -7.73
CA THR A 434 18.71 -19.02 -6.97
C THR A 434 17.70 -19.99 -6.33
N ILE A 435 17.63 -21.23 -6.84
CA ILE A 435 16.78 -22.31 -6.36
C ILE A 435 17.58 -23.61 -6.41
N GLU A 436 17.68 -24.27 -5.26
CA GLU A 436 18.45 -25.51 -5.08
C GLU A 436 17.89 -26.64 -5.97
N GLY A 437 18.72 -27.21 -6.86
CA GLY A 437 18.38 -28.36 -7.72
C GLY A 437 17.91 -28.00 -9.14
N ILE A 438 17.88 -26.70 -9.48
CA ILE A 438 17.36 -26.19 -10.76
C ILE A 438 18.28 -26.51 -11.97
N SER A 439 19.53 -26.88 -11.73
CA SER A 439 20.53 -27.28 -12.74
C SER A 439 20.28 -28.65 -13.37
N SER A 440 19.36 -29.45 -12.81
CA SER A 440 18.99 -30.77 -13.34
C SER A 440 17.96 -30.72 -14.50
N LEU A 441 17.41 -29.54 -14.76
CA LEU A 441 16.42 -29.26 -15.80
C LEU A 441 17.05 -29.26 -17.20
N SER A 442 17.18 -30.42 -17.84
CA SER A 442 17.62 -30.51 -19.24
C SER A 442 16.42 -30.46 -20.20
N HIS A 443 16.13 -29.32 -20.82
CA HIS A 443 15.32 -29.28 -22.05
C HIS A 443 15.91 -28.30 -23.06
N THR A 444 15.99 -28.77 -24.30
CA THR A 444 16.94 -28.40 -25.36
C THR A 444 16.65 -27.11 -26.13
N ASP A 445 16.14 -26.06 -25.48
CA ASP A 445 15.90 -24.77 -26.13
C ASP A 445 16.44 -23.60 -25.31
N ASN A 446 17.43 -22.90 -25.87
CA ASN A 446 18.08 -21.76 -25.24
C ASN A 446 17.36 -20.47 -25.63
N PHE A 447 16.97 -19.69 -24.62
CA PHE A 447 16.31 -18.40 -24.80
C PHE A 447 17.11 -17.28 -24.13
N ILE A 448 17.49 -16.26 -24.89
CA ILE A 448 18.10 -15.03 -24.40
C ILE A 448 17.06 -13.91 -24.50
N TYR A 449 16.72 -13.30 -23.37
CA TYR A 449 15.87 -12.11 -23.34
C TYR A 449 16.71 -10.87 -23.67
N ALA A 450 16.27 -10.08 -24.64
CA ALA A 450 16.91 -8.83 -25.01
C ALA A 450 15.86 -7.72 -25.23
N GLU A 451 16.15 -6.54 -24.69
CA GLU A 451 15.42 -5.31 -24.99
C GLU A 451 16.20 -4.53 -26.05
N LEU A 452 15.54 -4.23 -27.16
CA LEU A 452 16.08 -3.40 -28.24
C LEU A 452 15.31 -2.08 -28.26
N ASP A 453 16.05 -0.99 -28.08
CA ASP A 453 15.55 0.37 -28.30
C ASP A 453 15.82 0.74 -29.76
N ASP A 454 14.77 0.68 -30.58
CA ASP A 454 14.83 1.09 -31.99
C ASP A 454 13.90 2.30 -32.17
N GLU A 455 14.48 3.43 -32.56
CA GLU A 455 13.79 4.71 -32.79
C GLU A 455 12.84 5.17 -31.64
N GLY A 456 13.17 4.88 -30.38
CA GLY A 456 12.41 5.32 -29.20
C GLY A 456 11.20 4.46 -28.86
N THR A 457 11.10 3.26 -29.45
CA THR A 457 10.13 2.25 -29.06
C THR A 457 10.89 1.06 -28.47
N GLU A 458 10.70 0.80 -27.18
CA GLU A 458 11.24 -0.40 -26.52
C GLU A 458 10.52 -1.63 -27.07
N HIS A 459 11.26 -2.47 -27.78
CA HIS A 459 10.77 -3.76 -28.22
C HIS A 459 11.42 -4.88 -27.40
N GLN A 460 10.58 -5.73 -26.81
CA GLN A 460 11.02 -6.87 -26.01
C GLN A 460 11.03 -8.13 -26.86
N PHE A 461 12.19 -8.76 -27.01
CA PHE A 461 12.35 -9.97 -27.83
C PHE A 461 12.96 -11.13 -27.04
N LEU A 462 12.58 -12.35 -27.43
CA LEU A 462 13.23 -13.58 -27.01
C LEU A 462 14.02 -14.16 -28.19
N CYS A 463 15.32 -14.35 -27.98
CA CYS A 463 16.26 -14.87 -28.96
C CYS A 463 16.52 -16.37 -28.70
N LEU A 464 16.30 -17.20 -29.72
CA LEU A 464 16.54 -18.65 -29.67
C LEU A 464 17.98 -18.97 -30.09
N ASP A 465 18.81 -19.51 -29.20
CA ASP A 465 20.26 -19.64 -29.43
C ASP A 465 20.65 -20.70 -30.49
N SER A 466 19.70 -21.50 -30.98
CA SER A 466 19.96 -22.53 -31.99
C SER A 466 19.74 -22.03 -33.44
N ILE A 467 18.99 -20.95 -33.64
CA ILE A 467 18.74 -20.33 -34.95
C ILE A 467 18.46 -18.85 -34.66
N ASN A 468 19.25 -17.90 -35.17
CA ASN A 468 19.06 -16.44 -35.04
C ASN A 468 17.65 -15.97 -35.48
N GLN A 469 16.65 -16.27 -34.67
CA GLN A 469 15.25 -15.91 -34.82
C GLN A 469 14.91 -15.07 -33.59
N ASN A 470 14.66 -13.78 -33.84
CA ASN A 470 14.10 -12.89 -32.84
C ASN A 470 12.59 -13.06 -32.90
N ILE A 471 11.99 -13.59 -31.84
CA ILE A 471 10.54 -13.71 -31.75
C ILE A 471 10.00 -12.59 -30.87
N ASP A 472 9.05 -11.84 -31.41
CA ASP A 472 8.28 -10.83 -30.70
C ASP A 472 7.41 -11.48 -29.62
N ILE A 473 7.31 -10.87 -28.43
CA ILE A 473 6.55 -11.43 -27.30
C ILE A 473 5.07 -11.65 -27.64
N GLU A 474 4.44 -10.79 -28.44
CA GLU A 474 3.05 -10.98 -28.88
C GLU A 474 2.90 -12.21 -29.77
N THR A 475 3.93 -12.53 -30.56
CA THR A 475 4.00 -13.75 -31.36
C THR A 475 4.21 -14.98 -30.46
N LEU A 476 5.05 -14.86 -29.43
CA LEU A 476 5.39 -15.94 -28.50
C LEU A 476 4.22 -16.37 -27.62
N LEU A 477 3.34 -15.43 -27.23
CA LEU A 477 2.10 -15.71 -26.49
C LEU A 477 1.18 -16.69 -27.24
N ASN A 478 1.30 -16.79 -28.56
CA ASN A 478 0.43 -17.59 -29.42
C ASN A 478 1.09 -18.87 -29.99
N GLN A 479 2.31 -19.21 -29.55
CA GLN A 479 3.16 -20.26 -30.14
C GLN A 479 3.39 -21.47 -29.19
N PRO A 480 3.84 -22.64 -29.69
CA PRO A 480 3.85 -23.92 -28.96
C PRO A 480 5.00 -24.12 -27.97
N TYR A 481 5.79 -23.09 -27.66
CA TYR A 481 6.99 -23.20 -26.82
C TYR A 481 6.68 -23.36 -25.32
N PHE A 482 5.46 -23.03 -24.90
CA PHE A 482 5.02 -23.25 -23.52
C PHE A 482 4.33 -24.59 -23.39
N ARG A 483 4.75 -25.39 -22.41
CA ARG A 483 4.04 -26.59 -22.01
C ARG A 483 3.16 -26.31 -20.79
N LYS A 484 2.01 -26.98 -20.74
CA LYS A 484 1.10 -26.92 -19.60
C LYS A 484 1.61 -27.81 -18.48
N ILE A 485 1.73 -27.23 -17.28
CA ILE A 485 2.03 -27.93 -16.04
C ILE A 485 0.83 -27.82 -15.11
N THR A 486 0.60 -28.86 -14.31
CA THR A 486 -0.47 -28.90 -13.30
C THR A 486 0.08 -29.05 -11.90
N ASN A 487 1.39 -29.30 -11.79
CA ASN A 487 2.14 -29.33 -10.55
C ASN A 487 3.46 -28.58 -10.75
N ILE A 488 3.93 -27.86 -9.73
CA ILE A 488 5.22 -27.16 -9.80
C ILE A 488 6.40 -28.14 -9.91
N ASN A 489 6.20 -29.38 -9.44
CA ASN A 489 7.14 -30.47 -9.65
C ASN A 489 7.28 -30.87 -11.12
N ASP A 490 6.32 -30.52 -12.00
CA ASP A 490 6.43 -30.78 -13.44
C ASP A 490 7.37 -29.78 -14.15
N ILE A 491 7.83 -28.76 -13.42
CA ILE A 491 8.92 -27.89 -13.87
C ILE A 491 10.22 -28.71 -13.84
N PHE A 492 10.48 -29.35 -12.69
CA PHE A 492 11.60 -30.23 -12.36
C PHE A 492 11.52 -31.58 -13.08
#